data_AF-A0A7S3WJ62-F1
#
_entry.id   AF-A0A7S3WJ62-F1
#
_cell.length_a   1.000
_cell.length_b   1.000
_cell.length_c   1.000
_cell.angle_alpha   90.00
_cell.angle_beta   90.00
_cell.angle_gamma   90.00
#
_symmetry.space_group_name_H-M   'P 1'
#
loop_
_entity.id
_entity.type
_entity.pdbx_description
1 polymer ?
#
loop_
_entity_poly.entity_id
_entity_poly.type
_entity_poly.pdbx_seq_one_letter_code
_entity_poly.pdbx_strand_id
1 'polypeptide(L)'
;AKEEKDGLWLYRQMIDPEFPTLVFLNSNVTTFTNITTCALQARWLFEMFIGDLLPSREEMDAAICEKQQWKRANTPHCANSSKMMQTHQVHYYDELLKDMGASIRRKRGAFASFKEFADPYRPRDYDTIVTGEFKDRPRERAVPGARQRNFLLEGLVVVLQLLAAGMAVRLACHPEQVGALF
;
A
#
# COMPACT_ATOMS: atom_id res chain seq x y z
N ALA A 1 -11.62 -7.26 23.02
CA ALA A 1 -11.84 -8.07 21.80
C ALA A 1 -12.22 -9.50 22.16
N LYS A 2 -13.41 -9.94 21.72
CA LYS A 2 -13.92 -11.28 21.98
C LYS A 2 -13.50 -12.22 20.86
N GLU A 3 -13.04 -13.41 21.21
CA GLU A 3 -12.74 -14.46 20.23
C GLU A 3 -14.05 -15.09 19.72
N GLU A 4 -14.18 -15.16 18.39
CA GLU A 4 -15.32 -15.76 17.70
C GLU A 4 -14.95 -17.09 17.05
N LYS A 5 -15.92 -17.77 16.42
CA LYS A 5 -15.69 -19.08 15.76
C LYS A 5 -14.65 -19.01 14.64
N ASP A 6 -14.45 -17.84 14.04
CA ASP A 6 -13.48 -17.56 12.99
C ASP A 6 -12.20 -16.87 13.50
N GLY A 7 -12.07 -16.72 14.82
CA GLY A 7 -10.90 -16.22 15.53
C GLY A 7 -11.08 -14.82 16.12
N LEU A 8 -9.95 -14.17 16.42
CA LEU A 8 -9.90 -12.86 17.07
C LEU A 8 -9.96 -11.73 16.05
N TRP A 9 -10.88 -10.79 16.27
CA TRP A 9 -11.03 -9.61 15.42
C TRP A 9 -10.47 -8.37 16.09
N LEU A 10 -9.51 -7.74 15.42
CA LEU A 10 -8.81 -6.54 15.87
C LEU A 10 -8.82 -5.48 14.76
N TYR A 11 -8.85 -4.21 15.15
CA TYR A 11 -8.68 -3.10 14.22
C TYR A 11 -7.31 -3.22 13.55
N ARG A 12 -7.31 -3.23 12.21
CA ARG A 12 -6.13 -3.47 11.36
C ARG A 12 -5.29 -4.70 11.75
N GLN A 13 -5.89 -5.71 12.38
CA GLN A 13 -5.21 -6.91 12.91
C GLN A 13 -4.20 -6.62 14.02
N MET A 14 -4.30 -5.47 14.70
CA MET A 14 -3.33 -5.03 15.71
C MET A 14 -3.96 -4.52 17.01
N ILE A 15 -5.04 -3.76 16.93
CA ILE A 15 -5.55 -2.98 18.07
C ILE A 15 -6.92 -3.49 18.52
N ASP A 16 -7.08 -3.62 19.82
CA ASP A 16 -8.38 -3.85 20.45
C ASP A 16 -9.06 -2.50 20.74
N PRO A 17 -10.27 -2.23 20.20
CA PRO A 17 -10.95 -0.95 20.43
C PRO A 17 -11.25 -0.65 21.91
N GLU A 18 -11.33 -1.68 22.75
CA GLU A 18 -11.51 -1.53 24.20
C GLU A 18 -10.21 -1.16 24.93
N PHE A 19 -9.06 -1.60 24.42
CA PHE A 19 -7.74 -1.40 25.02
C PHE A 19 -6.75 -0.88 23.98
N PRO A 20 -6.90 0.37 23.47
CA PRO A 20 -6.10 0.89 22.37
C PRO A 20 -4.61 1.04 22.68
N THR A 21 -4.22 1.00 23.96
CA THR A 21 -2.83 1.01 24.41
C THR A 21 -2.14 -0.34 24.31
N LEU A 22 -2.91 -1.43 24.12
CA LEU A 22 -2.39 -2.78 23.94
C LEU A 22 -2.39 -3.14 22.45
N VAL A 23 -1.21 -3.50 21.93
CA VAL A 23 -1.01 -3.73 20.50
C VAL A 23 -0.46 -5.13 20.25
N PHE A 24 -1.12 -5.83 19.32
CA PHE A 24 -0.76 -7.16 18.84
C PHE A 24 0.04 -7.06 17.53
N LEU A 25 1.33 -6.77 17.63
CA LEU A 25 2.19 -6.64 16.46
C LEU A 25 2.51 -8.02 15.85
N ASN A 26 2.13 -8.21 14.59
CA ASN A 26 2.38 -9.39 13.77
C ASN A 26 1.98 -10.75 14.40
N SER A 27 1.06 -10.73 15.38
CA SER A 27 0.60 -11.94 16.08
C SER A 27 -0.80 -12.37 15.64
N ASN A 28 -1.64 -11.44 15.18
CA ASN A 28 -3.00 -11.71 14.69
C ASN A 28 -3.12 -11.65 13.16
N VAL A 29 -2.02 -11.90 12.42
CA VAL A 29 -1.99 -11.83 10.97
C VAL A 29 -1.10 -12.92 10.37
N THR A 30 -1.54 -13.54 9.28
CA THR A 30 -0.73 -14.45 8.48
C THR A 30 -0.65 -13.95 7.04
N THR A 31 0.58 -13.80 6.54
CA THR A 31 0.91 -13.28 5.21
C THR A 31 2.02 -14.11 4.55
N PHE A 32 2.29 -13.91 3.25
CA PHE A 32 3.42 -14.57 2.59
C PHE A 32 4.76 -13.93 2.96
N THR A 33 4.77 -12.65 3.31
CA THR A 33 5.98 -11.92 3.72
C THR A 33 5.82 -11.34 5.13
N ASN A 34 5.85 -12.21 6.14
CA ASN A 34 5.64 -11.81 7.54
C ASN A 34 6.65 -10.77 8.05
N ILE A 35 7.91 -10.78 7.58
CA ILE A 35 8.90 -9.76 7.95
C ILE A 35 8.48 -8.38 7.45
N THR A 36 8.05 -8.28 6.19
CA THR A 36 7.52 -7.04 5.60
C THR A 36 6.26 -6.58 6.31
N THR A 37 5.35 -7.51 6.61
CA THR A 37 4.10 -7.21 7.35
C THR A 37 4.40 -6.59 8.70
N CYS A 38 5.30 -7.20 9.49
CA CYS A 38 5.71 -6.67 10.78
C CYS A 38 6.31 -5.26 10.66
N ALA A 39 7.19 -5.03 9.68
CA ALA A 39 7.79 -3.71 9.46
C ALA A 39 6.77 -2.64 9.08
N LEU A 40 5.81 -2.98 8.21
CA LEU A 40 4.72 -2.08 7.81
C LEU A 40 3.77 -1.77 8.97
N GLN A 41 3.39 -2.79 9.75
CA GLN A 41 2.58 -2.61 10.95
C GLN A 41 3.28 -1.73 11.98
N ALA A 42 4.57 -1.95 12.24
CA ALA A 42 5.36 -1.14 13.16
C ALA A 42 5.42 0.32 12.70
N ARG A 43 5.62 0.57 11.40
CA ARG A 43 5.58 1.93 10.86
C ARG A 43 4.19 2.55 11.03
N TRP A 44 3.14 1.83 10.67
CA TRP A 44 1.77 2.30 10.80
C TRP A 44 1.47 2.72 12.24
N LEU A 45 1.80 1.88 13.22
CA LEU A 45 1.61 2.20 14.64
C LEU A 45 2.35 3.48 15.04
N PHE A 46 3.60 3.63 14.60
CA PHE A 46 4.38 4.85 14.87
C PHE A 46 3.66 6.08 14.32
N GLU A 47 3.15 6.03 13.10
CA GLU A 47 2.43 7.14 12.47
C GLU A 47 1.11 7.47 13.17
N MET A 48 0.34 6.44 13.50
CA MET A 48 -0.97 6.62 14.13
C MET A 48 -0.84 7.19 15.54
N PHE A 49 0.14 6.74 16.32
CA PHE A 49 0.36 7.25 17.68
C PHE A 49 1.03 8.62 17.71
N ILE A 50 2.04 8.88 16.87
CA ILE A 50 2.72 10.18 16.89
C ILE A 50 1.83 11.31 16.36
N GLY A 51 0.94 10.99 15.42
CA GLY A 51 0.01 11.95 14.84
C GLY A 51 -1.31 12.09 15.59
N ASP A 52 -1.53 11.30 16.65
CA ASP A 52 -2.83 11.16 17.33
C ASP A 52 -3.98 10.92 16.33
N LEU A 53 -3.73 10.03 15.37
CA LEU A 53 -4.62 9.77 14.22
C LEU A 53 -5.50 8.53 14.43
N LEU A 54 -5.43 7.89 15.60
CA LEU A 54 -6.27 6.72 15.84
C LEU A 54 -7.75 7.13 15.80
N PRO A 55 -8.59 6.38 15.06
CA PRO A 55 -10.01 6.70 14.95
C PRO A 55 -10.72 6.47 16.29
N SER A 56 -11.99 6.88 16.38
CA SER A 56 -12.80 6.62 17.57
C SER A 56 -13.04 5.13 17.77
N ARG A 57 -13.46 4.73 18.97
CA ARG A 57 -13.82 3.34 19.26
C ARG A 57 -14.95 2.86 18.34
N GLU A 58 -15.97 3.69 18.11
CA GLU A 58 -17.08 3.35 17.22
C GLU A 58 -16.63 3.15 15.78
N GLU A 59 -15.69 3.96 15.29
CA GLU A 59 -15.12 3.84 13.95
C GLU A 59 -14.27 2.57 13.79
N MET A 60 -13.49 2.21 14.83
CA MET A 60 -12.74 0.95 14.84
C MET A 60 -13.68 -0.25 14.82
N ASP A 61 -14.73 -0.24 15.65
CA ASP A 61 -15.74 -1.30 15.71
C ASP A 61 -16.48 -1.44 14.37
N ALA A 62 -16.83 -0.33 13.73
CA ALA A 62 -17.44 -0.32 12.41
C ALA A 62 -16.52 -0.92 11.34
N ALA A 63 -15.23 -0.54 11.33
CA ALA A 63 -14.25 -1.09 10.41
C ALA A 63 -14.02 -2.61 10.63
N ILE A 64 -14.05 -3.06 11.88
CA ILE A 64 -14.00 -4.49 12.21
C ILE A 64 -15.23 -5.21 11.64
N CYS A 65 -16.43 -4.68 11.88
CA CYS A 65 -17.69 -5.26 11.40
C CYS A 65 -17.72 -5.36 9.86
N GLU A 66 -17.30 -4.31 9.16
CA GLU A 66 -17.19 -4.32 7.69
C GLU A 66 -16.23 -5.42 7.22
N LYS A 67 -15.05 -5.53 7.83
CA LYS A 67 -14.07 -6.57 7.48
C LYS A 67 -14.59 -7.97 7.76
N GLN A 68 -15.30 -8.16 8.89
CA GLN A 68 -15.94 -9.42 9.24
C GLN A 68 -16.93 -9.86 8.19
N GLN A 69 -17.87 -8.98 7.82
CA GLN A 69 -18.90 -9.25 6.82
C GLN A 69 -18.26 -9.60 5.47
N TRP A 70 -17.29 -8.81 5.04
CA TRP A 70 -16.59 -9.05 3.78
C TRP A 70 -15.86 -10.40 3.80
N LYS A 71 -15.11 -10.73 4.85
CA LYS A 71 -14.39 -12.01 4.93
C LYS A 71 -15.32 -13.20 4.95
N ARG A 72 -16.42 -13.13 5.73
CA ARG A 72 -17.41 -14.21 5.81
C ARG A 72 -18.11 -14.47 4.47
N ALA A 73 -18.27 -13.43 3.65
CA ALA A 73 -18.87 -13.55 2.32
C ALA A 73 -17.88 -14.03 1.24
N ASN A 74 -16.59 -13.69 1.35
CA ASN A 74 -15.62 -13.86 0.26
C ASN A 74 -14.53 -14.91 0.53
N THR A 75 -14.43 -15.46 1.74
CA THR A 75 -13.39 -16.43 2.13
C THR A 75 -14.03 -17.71 2.67
N PRO A 76 -13.48 -18.90 2.37
CA PRO A 76 -13.95 -20.15 2.97
C PRO A 76 -13.94 -20.08 4.50
N HIS A 77 -14.97 -20.64 5.13
CA HIS A 77 -15.06 -20.64 6.59
C HIS A 77 -14.02 -21.59 7.20
N CYS A 78 -13.11 -21.05 7.99
CA CYS A 78 -12.14 -21.81 8.78
C CYS A 78 -11.92 -21.15 10.14
N ALA A 79 -11.50 -21.93 11.13
CA ALA A 79 -11.41 -21.50 12.53
C ALA A 79 -10.43 -20.32 12.79
N ASN A 80 -9.56 -20.01 11.82
CA ASN A 80 -8.58 -18.91 11.89
C ASN A 80 -8.69 -17.96 10.68
N SER A 81 -9.85 -17.92 10.02
CA SER A 81 -10.03 -17.10 8.82
C SER A 81 -9.85 -15.61 9.10
N SER A 82 -10.12 -15.13 10.32
CA SER A 82 -9.88 -13.75 10.75
C SER A 82 -8.44 -13.26 10.49
N LYS A 83 -7.44 -14.08 10.87
CA LYS A 83 -6.01 -13.76 10.78
C LYS A 83 -5.43 -13.90 9.36
N MET A 84 -6.09 -14.68 8.52
CA MET A 84 -5.60 -15.07 7.19
C MET A 84 -5.64 -13.92 6.18
N MET A 85 -4.51 -13.26 5.95
CA MET A 85 -4.40 -12.15 4.98
C MET A 85 -3.58 -12.52 3.75
N GLN A 86 -3.06 -13.74 3.63
CA GLN A 86 -2.19 -14.18 2.54
C GLN A 86 -2.74 -13.84 1.14
N THR A 87 -4.00 -14.20 0.86
CA THR A 87 -4.65 -13.96 -0.45
C THR A 87 -4.98 -12.49 -0.71
N HIS A 88 -4.97 -11.66 0.33
CA HIS A 88 -5.37 -10.24 0.28
C HIS A 88 -4.29 -9.34 0.87
N GLN A 89 -3.04 -9.79 0.83
CA GLN A 89 -1.93 -9.15 1.51
C GLN A 89 -1.69 -7.72 0.99
N VAL A 90 -1.77 -7.54 -0.32
CA VAL A 90 -1.58 -6.21 -0.95
C VAL A 90 -2.69 -5.25 -0.51
N HIS A 91 -3.94 -5.69 -0.50
CA HIS A 91 -5.06 -4.87 -0.01
C HIS A 91 -4.93 -4.52 1.47
N TYR A 92 -4.45 -5.45 2.29
CA TYR A 92 -4.15 -5.18 3.69
C TYR A 92 -3.07 -4.10 3.84
N TYR A 93 -2.00 -4.16 3.05
CA TYR A 93 -0.98 -3.12 3.04
C TYR A 93 -1.53 -1.77 2.55
N ASP A 94 -2.36 -1.77 1.51
CA ASP A 94 -3.00 -0.57 1.00
C ASP A 94 -3.86 0.14 2.04
N GLU A 95 -4.54 -0.60 2.91
CA GLU A 95 -5.30 -0.04 4.03
C GLU A 95 -4.37 0.71 4.99
N LEU A 96 -3.26 0.09 5.41
CA LEU A 96 -2.28 0.74 6.28
C LEU A 96 -1.67 1.97 5.60
N LEU A 97 -1.35 1.88 4.31
CA LEU A 97 -0.80 3.00 3.55
C LEU A 97 -1.77 4.18 3.47
N LYS A 98 -3.06 3.90 3.21
CA LYS A 98 -4.09 4.94 3.16
C LYS A 98 -4.24 5.65 4.49
N ASP A 99 -4.26 4.91 5.60
CA ASP A 99 -4.37 5.48 6.94
C ASP A 99 -3.19 6.44 7.24
N MET A 100 -1.97 6.06 6.84
CA MET A 100 -0.77 6.92 6.99
C MET A 100 -0.70 8.08 5.99
N GLY A 101 -1.65 8.20 5.05
CA GLY A 101 -1.58 9.17 3.96
C GLY A 101 -0.44 8.89 2.97
N ALA A 102 -0.05 7.62 2.81
CA ALA A 102 0.91 7.18 1.79
C ALA A 102 0.20 6.73 0.50
N SER A 103 0.85 6.91 -0.65
CA SER A 103 0.39 6.37 -1.92
C SER A 103 0.39 4.83 -1.88
N ILE A 104 -0.69 4.22 -2.35
CA ILE A 104 -0.78 2.76 -2.56
C ILE A 104 0.09 2.27 -3.74
N ARG A 105 0.43 3.16 -4.68
CA ARG A 105 1.37 2.85 -5.76
C ARG A 105 2.79 2.89 -5.22
N ARG A 106 3.53 1.80 -5.41
CA ARG A 106 4.87 1.60 -4.84
C ARG A 106 5.98 1.40 -5.85
N LYS A 107 5.65 1.11 -7.11
CA LYS A 107 6.63 0.99 -8.18
C LYS A 107 7.18 2.38 -8.52
N ARG A 108 8.49 2.43 -8.75
CA ARG A 108 9.26 3.67 -8.93
C ARG A 108 10.06 3.63 -10.24
N GLY A 109 10.53 4.82 -10.65
CA GLY A 109 11.34 5.04 -11.85
C GLY A 109 10.54 5.19 -13.13
N ALA A 110 11.22 5.08 -14.27
CA ALA A 110 10.57 5.07 -15.59
C ALA A 110 9.57 3.90 -15.67
N PHE A 111 8.45 4.12 -16.37
CA PHE A 111 7.38 3.14 -16.54
C PHE A 111 6.76 2.61 -15.23
N ALA A 112 6.82 3.39 -14.13
CA ALA A 112 6.25 2.99 -12.84
C ALA A 112 4.81 2.46 -12.96
N SER A 113 3.94 3.16 -13.69
CA SER A 113 2.54 2.78 -13.91
C SER A 113 2.38 1.42 -14.62
N PHE A 114 3.27 1.11 -15.58
CA PHE A 114 3.25 -0.19 -16.24
C PHE A 114 3.73 -1.29 -15.30
N LYS A 115 4.74 -1.00 -14.46
CA LYS A 115 5.23 -1.94 -13.44
C LYS A 115 4.16 -2.24 -12.40
N GLU A 116 3.28 -1.30 -12.06
CA GLU A 116 2.16 -1.59 -11.14
C GLU A 116 1.21 -2.67 -11.67
N PHE A 117 1.09 -2.78 -12.98
CA PHE A 117 0.25 -3.79 -13.62
C PHE A 117 1.00 -5.11 -13.86
N ALA A 118 2.27 -5.04 -14.27
CA ALA A 118 3.01 -6.19 -14.80
C ALA A 118 4.00 -6.84 -13.81
N ASP A 119 4.48 -6.11 -12.80
CA ASP A 119 5.56 -6.57 -11.90
C ASP A 119 5.01 -6.89 -10.50
N PRO A 120 5.25 -8.10 -9.94
CA PRO A 120 4.77 -8.46 -8.61
C PRO A 120 5.38 -7.56 -7.52
N TYR A 121 4.60 -7.29 -6.47
CA TYR A 121 5.06 -6.53 -5.31
C TYR A 121 6.12 -7.31 -4.52
N ARG A 122 7.20 -6.61 -4.16
CA ARG A 122 8.32 -7.15 -3.39
C ARG A 122 8.51 -6.36 -2.10
N PRO A 123 9.14 -6.94 -1.07
CA PRO A 123 9.47 -6.23 0.17
C PRO A 123 10.21 -4.89 -0.05
N ARG A 124 11.11 -4.84 -1.04
CA ARG A 124 11.86 -3.62 -1.39
C ARG A 124 10.97 -2.47 -1.86
N ASP A 125 9.79 -2.73 -2.41
CA ASP A 125 8.89 -1.66 -2.87
C ASP A 125 8.34 -0.82 -1.69
N TYR A 126 8.46 -1.34 -0.47
CA TYR A 126 8.01 -0.69 0.77
C TYR A 126 9.16 -0.10 1.61
N ASP A 127 10.39 -0.06 1.09
CA ASP A 127 11.57 0.43 1.83
C ASP A 127 11.37 1.84 2.42
N THR A 128 10.85 2.77 1.62
CA THR A 128 10.57 4.16 2.01
C THR A 128 9.44 4.30 3.00
N ILE A 129 8.52 3.35 3.03
CA ILE A 129 7.46 3.31 4.03
C ILE A 129 8.10 2.95 5.37
N VAL A 130 8.87 1.86 5.40
CA VAL A 130 9.52 1.38 6.63
C VAL A 130 10.48 2.44 7.19
N THR A 131 11.28 3.10 6.35
CA THR A 131 12.20 4.16 6.80
C THR A 131 11.49 5.48 7.13
N GLY A 132 10.31 5.72 6.54
CA GLY A 132 9.57 6.98 6.70
C GLY A 132 9.85 8.05 5.64
N GLU A 133 10.83 7.80 4.76
CA GLU A 133 11.20 8.70 3.66
C GLU A 133 10.04 9.04 2.71
N PHE A 134 8.97 8.24 2.71
CA PHE A 134 7.80 8.51 1.90
C PHE A 134 7.18 9.90 2.17
N LYS A 135 7.37 10.45 3.38
CA LYS A 135 6.92 11.80 3.75
C LYS A 135 7.72 12.91 3.07
N ASP A 136 8.99 12.66 2.77
CA ASP A 136 9.88 13.61 2.12
C ASP A 136 9.71 13.60 0.60
N ARG A 137 9.01 12.59 0.07
CA ARG A 137 8.81 12.36 -1.36
C ARG A 137 7.39 12.73 -1.77
N PRO A 138 7.16 13.86 -2.47
CA PRO A 138 5.81 14.31 -2.82
C PRO A 138 4.98 13.31 -3.63
N ARG A 139 5.62 12.47 -4.44
CA ARG A 139 4.95 11.43 -5.25
C ARG A 139 4.49 10.22 -4.44
N GLU A 140 5.06 10.02 -3.25
CA GLU A 140 4.76 8.87 -2.40
C GLU A 140 3.75 9.21 -1.29
N ARG A 141 3.38 10.49 -1.16
CA ARG A 141 2.28 10.94 -0.29
C ARG A 141 0.96 10.86 -1.04
N ALA A 142 -0.05 10.33 -0.38
CA ALA A 142 -1.43 10.50 -0.79
C ALA A 142 -1.94 11.84 -0.25
N VAL A 143 -2.50 12.68 -1.11
CA VAL A 143 -3.22 13.88 -0.67
C VAL A 143 -4.64 13.42 -0.30
N PRO A 144 -5.12 13.66 0.93
CA PRO A 144 -6.50 13.33 1.32
C PRO A 144 -7.51 13.92 0.33
N GLY A 145 -8.41 13.10 -0.21
CA GLY A 145 -9.41 13.52 -1.20
C GLY A 145 -8.90 13.70 -2.63
N ALA A 146 -7.59 13.63 -2.89
CA ALA A 146 -7.09 13.64 -4.26
C ALA A 146 -7.33 12.28 -4.93
N ARG A 147 -8.09 12.28 -6.02
CA ARG A 147 -8.21 11.12 -6.90
C ARG A 147 -6.81 10.80 -7.44
N GLN A 148 -6.27 9.64 -7.06
CA GLN A 148 -4.99 9.17 -7.56
C GLN A 148 -5.01 9.24 -9.10
N ARG A 149 -3.95 9.76 -9.73
CA ARG A 149 -3.93 10.06 -11.18
C ARG A 149 -4.50 8.89 -11.98
N ASN A 150 -5.53 9.17 -12.78
CA ASN A 150 -6.22 8.17 -13.59
C ASN A 150 -5.25 7.53 -14.58
N PHE A 151 -5.44 6.22 -14.83
CA PHE A 151 -4.61 5.41 -15.72
C PHE A 151 -4.44 6.02 -17.12
N LEU A 152 -5.42 6.78 -17.62
CA LEU A 152 -5.37 7.48 -18.92
C LEU A 152 -4.31 8.58 -18.97
N LEU A 153 -4.21 9.40 -17.92
CA LEU A 153 -3.17 10.44 -17.84
C LEU A 153 -1.79 9.81 -17.73
N GLU A 154 -1.69 8.66 -17.07
CA GLU A 154 -0.45 7.91 -16.97
C GLU A 154 -0.08 7.19 -18.27
N GLY A 155 -1.06 6.68 -19.02
CA GLY A 155 -0.85 6.13 -20.36
C GLY A 155 -0.27 7.18 -21.30
N LEU A 156 -0.74 8.43 -21.22
CA LEU A 156 -0.20 9.55 -21.99
C LEU A 156 1.25 9.86 -21.59
N VAL A 157 1.58 9.83 -20.29
CA VAL A 157 2.96 9.95 -19.79
C VAL A 157 3.84 8.81 -20.28
N VAL A 158 3.35 7.57 -20.30
CA VAL A 158 4.08 6.41 -20.82
C VAL A 158 4.33 6.55 -22.32
N VAL A 159 3.34 6.96 -23.10
CA VAL A 159 3.51 7.24 -24.54
C VAL A 159 4.56 8.34 -24.76
N LEU A 160 4.51 9.44 -24.01
CA LEU A 160 5.52 10.49 -24.07
C LEU A 160 6.92 9.98 -23.69
N GLN A 161 7.03 9.11 -22.68
CA GLN A 161 8.30 8.48 -22.31
C GLN A 161 8.83 7.55 -23.41
N LEU A 162 7.96 6.79 -24.09
CA LEU A 162 8.32 5.95 -25.23
C LEU A 162 8.76 6.78 -26.43
N LEU A 163 8.06 7.88 -26.74
CA LEU A 163 8.43 8.81 -27.81
C LEU A 163 9.77 9.49 -27.54
N ALA A 164 9.99 9.95 -26.30
CA ALA A 164 11.27 10.55 -25.89
C ALA A 164 12.42 9.54 -25.96
N ALA A 165 12.20 8.30 -25.49
CA ALA A 165 13.18 7.22 -25.62
C ALA A 165 13.46 6.87 -27.09
N GLY A 166 12.43 6.80 -27.93
CA GLY A 166 12.55 6.56 -29.37
C GLY A 166 13.31 7.68 -30.09
N MET A 167 13.06 8.95 -29.75
CA MET A 167 13.83 10.09 -30.26
C MET A 167 15.28 10.05 -29.80
N ALA A 168 15.55 9.73 -28.53
CA ALA A 168 16.91 9.60 -28.01
C ALA A 168 17.69 8.47 -28.70
N VAL A 169 17.05 7.32 -28.94
CA VAL A 169 17.65 6.21 -29.72
C VAL A 169 17.91 6.66 -31.16
N ARG A 170 16.98 7.38 -31.79
CA ARG A 170 17.14 7.87 -33.17
C ARG A 170 18.27 8.90 -33.30
N LEU A 171 18.41 9.81 -32.33
CA LEU A 171 19.51 10.77 -32.23
C LEU A 171 20.85 10.08 -31.95
N ALA A 172 20.87 9.02 -31.13
CA ALA A 172 22.06 8.24 -30.86
C ALA A 172 22.51 7.38 -32.05
N CYS A 173 21.57 6.86 -32.86
CA CYS A 173 21.87 6.06 -34.05
C CYS A 173 22.22 6.89 -35.31
N HIS A 174 21.81 8.16 -35.38
CA HIS A 174 22.14 9.06 -36.51
C HIS A 174 22.70 10.40 -36.02
N PRO A 175 23.95 10.43 -35.51
CA PRO A 175 24.58 11.67 -35.05
C PRO A 175 24.79 12.70 -36.17
N GLU A 176 24.84 12.27 -37.44
CA GLU A 176 25.12 13.15 -38.59
C GLU A 176 23.98 14.09 -38.99
N GLN A 177 22.74 13.87 -38.51
CA GLN A 177 21.60 14.74 -38.87
C GLN A 177 21.45 15.98 -37.97
N VAL A 178 22.25 16.11 -36.90
CA VAL A 178 22.15 17.25 -35.96
C VAL A 178 22.90 18.49 -36.47
N GLY A 179 23.78 18.34 -37.46
CA GLY A 179 24.56 19.44 -38.05
C GLY A 179 23.82 20.31 -39.11
N ALA A 180 22.57 20.00 -39.46
CA ALA A 180 21.84 20.70 -40.53
C ALA A 180 20.87 21.79 -40.04
N LEU A 181 20.96 22.19 -38.76
CA LEU A 181 20.07 23.18 -38.13
C LEU A 181 20.83 24.31 -37.39
N PHE A 182 22.08 24.57 -37.78
CA PHE A 182 22.80 25.82 -37.53
C PHE A 182 23.18 26.48 -38.86
#